data_AF-A0A4S8NHM4-F1
#
_entry.id   AF-A0A4S8NHM4-F1
#
_cell.length_a   1.000
_cell.length_b   1.000
_cell.length_c   1.000
_cell.angle_alpha   90.00
_cell.angle_beta   90.00
_cell.angle_gamma   90.00
#
_symmetry.space_group_name_H-M   'P 1'
#
loop_
_entity.id
_entity.type
_entity.pdbx_description
1 polymer ?
#
loop_
_entity_poly.entity_id
_entity_poly.type
_entity_poly.pdbx_seq_one_letter_code
_entity_poly.pdbx_strand_id
1 'polypeptide(L)'
;MERLFTVREDGQVDAQLPSAGPLFNEALDDSISSLPPRGARGSGPSTYWVDVALKGLRQAELNNDERPFTYGNITLLRLVGDKVEARYDFADDDEEGDFVDVGDFVALLEEWGARIREQAAEALQPLPETYRRNPAMSFPV
;
A
#
# COMPACT_ATOMS: atom_id res chain seq x y z
N MET A 1 10.85 -13.19 -6.90
CA MET A 1 11.44 -11.88 -7.28
C MET A 1 12.31 -11.28 -6.16
N GLU A 2 13.28 -10.40 -6.45
CA GLU A 2 14.00 -9.61 -5.41
C GLU A 2 13.07 -8.56 -4.79
N ARG A 3 13.11 -8.41 -3.46
CA ARG A 3 12.28 -7.48 -2.69
C ARG A 3 13.18 -6.61 -1.81
N LEU A 4 13.03 -5.30 -1.92
CA LEU A 4 13.76 -4.34 -1.10
C LEU A 4 12.78 -3.63 -0.17
N PHE A 5 13.22 -3.36 1.06
CA PHE A 5 12.45 -2.54 1.98
C PHE A 5 13.36 -1.58 2.72
N THR A 6 12.92 -0.34 2.83
CA THR A 6 13.68 0.76 3.43
C THR A 6 12.85 1.39 4.53
N VAL A 7 13.41 1.47 5.73
CA VAL A 7 12.78 2.22 6.83
C VAL A 7 13.18 3.69 6.69
N ARG A 8 12.18 4.57 6.61
CA ARG A 8 12.35 6.03 6.57
C ARG A 8 12.63 6.60 7.96
N GLU A 9 13.16 7.83 8.01
CA GLU A 9 13.41 8.54 9.28
C GLU A 9 12.12 8.79 10.09
N ASP A 10 10.97 8.83 9.43
CA ASP A 10 9.65 8.99 10.05
C ASP A 10 9.02 7.65 10.51
N GLY A 11 9.74 6.53 10.35
CA GLY A 11 9.30 5.18 10.74
C GLY A 11 8.40 4.49 9.72
N GLN A 12 8.13 5.10 8.55
CA GLN A 12 7.46 4.40 7.45
C GLN A 12 8.38 3.34 6.84
N VAL A 13 7.78 2.30 6.26
CA VAL A 13 8.51 1.24 5.55
C VAL A 13 8.12 1.31 4.09
N ASP A 14 9.09 1.58 3.23
CA ASP A 14 8.93 1.51 1.79
C ASP A 14 9.16 0.09 1.31
N ALA A 15 8.50 -0.31 0.23
CA ALA A 15 8.68 -1.59 -0.43
C ALA A 15 8.92 -1.39 -1.92
N GLN A 16 9.87 -2.13 -2.48
CA GLN A 16 10.20 -2.08 -3.90
C GLN A 16 10.40 -3.49 -4.45
N LEU A 17 10.01 -3.66 -5.71
CA LEU A 17 10.30 -4.79 -6.57
C LEU A 17 11.14 -4.27 -7.76
N PRO A 18 12.49 -4.23 -7.66
CA PRO A 18 13.33 -3.58 -8.66
C PRO A 18 13.16 -4.13 -10.09
N SER A 19 12.79 -5.40 -10.22
CA SER A 19 12.57 -6.06 -11.51
C SER A 19 11.12 -6.02 -12.00
N ALA A 20 10.19 -5.42 -11.25
CA ALA A 20 8.77 -5.35 -11.61
C ALA A 20 8.41 -4.23 -12.60
N GLY A 21 9.35 -3.32 -12.87
CA GLY A 21 9.12 -2.14 -13.69
C GLY A 21 8.81 -0.87 -12.88
N PRO A 22 8.84 0.31 -13.53
CA PRO A 22 8.67 1.60 -12.86
C PRO A 22 7.25 1.84 -12.33
N LEU A 23 6.20 1.50 -13.07
CA LEU A 23 4.80 1.72 -12.67
C LEU A 23 4.44 0.90 -11.43
N PHE A 24 5.01 -0.30 -11.31
CA PHE A 24 4.76 -1.13 -10.14
C PHE A 24 5.39 -0.54 -8.88
N ASN A 25 6.64 -0.07 -8.97
CA ASN A 25 7.30 0.59 -7.85
C ASN A 25 6.63 1.93 -7.51
N GLU A 26 6.19 2.67 -8.52
CA GLU A 26 5.39 3.88 -8.33
C GLU A 26 4.07 3.57 -7.63
N ALA A 27 3.36 2.51 -8.02
CA ALA A 27 2.14 2.09 -7.34
C ALA A 27 2.39 1.73 -5.87
N LEU A 28 3.52 1.10 -5.53
CA LEU A 28 3.89 0.82 -4.14
C LEU A 28 4.19 2.11 -3.36
N ASP A 29 4.91 3.05 -3.95
CA ASP A 29 5.22 4.35 -3.33
C ASP A 29 3.96 5.22 -3.14
N ASP A 30 3.05 5.15 -4.11
CA ASP A 30 1.75 5.85 -4.13
C ASP A 30 0.75 5.31 -3.10
N SER A 31 1.03 4.12 -2.58
CA SER A 31 0.19 3.36 -1.66
C SER A 31 0.48 3.62 -0.19
N ILE A 32 1.49 4.44 0.12
CA ILE A 32 1.94 4.71 1.49
C ILE A 32 1.02 5.73 2.17
N SER A 33 -0.04 5.23 2.82
CA SER A 33 -0.88 6.05 3.68
C SER A 33 -0.17 6.32 5.02
N SER A 34 0.30 7.55 5.20
CA SER A 34 1.14 8.01 6.31
C SER A 34 0.43 8.22 7.66
N LEU A 35 -0.77 7.67 7.89
CA LEU A 35 -1.46 7.87 9.17
C LEU A 35 -2.27 6.64 9.64
N PRO A 36 -2.18 6.27 10.93
CA PRO A 36 -3.06 5.27 11.52
C PRO A 36 -4.54 5.74 11.49
N PRO A 37 -5.51 4.82 11.40
CA PRO A 37 -6.93 5.16 11.31
C PRO A 37 -7.42 5.92 12.56
N ARG A 38 -8.49 6.72 12.40
CA ARG A 38 -9.06 7.55 13.48
C ARG A 38 -9.35 6.70 14.73
N GLY A 39 -8.79 7.10 15.87
CA GLY A 39 -8.98 6.42 17.17
C GLY A 39 -7.98 5.31 17.47
N ALA A 40 -7.03 5.03 16.56
CA ALA A 40 -5.90 4.16 16.87
C ALA A 40 -5.06 4.78 18.00
N ARG A 41 -4.70 3.95 18.99
CA ARG A 41 -3.87 4.37 20.13
C ARG A 41 -2.39 4.52 19.76
N GLY A 42 -1.96 3.95 18.64
CA GLY A 42 -0.59 3.95 18.16
C GLY A 42 -0.29 5.11 17.22
N SER A 43 0.98 5.51 17.20
CA SER A 43 1.56 6.53 16.34
C SER A 43 2.43 5.98 15.21
N GLY A 44 2.49 4.65 15.07
CA GLY A 44 3.30 3.97 14.07
C GLY A 44 2.66 3.89 12.68
N PRO A 45 3.42 3.40 11.69
CA PRO A 45 2.93 3.15 10.34
C PRO A 45 1.75 2.15 10.34
N SER A 46 0.85 2.32 9.37
CA SER A 46 -0.40 1.55 9.28
C SER A 46 -0.27 0.43 8.25
N THR A 47 -0.74 -0.79 8.58
CA THR A 47 -0.86 -1.88 7.59
C THR A 47 -2.12 -1.77 6.74
N TYR A 48 -2.95 -0.74 6.93
CA TYR A 48 -4.27 -0.64 6.31
C TYR A 48 -4.25 -0.87 4.79
N TRP A 49 -3.36 -0.20 4.06
CA TRP A 49 -3.30 -0.35 2.62
C TRP A 49 -2.90 -1.78 2.21
N VAL A 50 -1.89 -2.35 2.87
CA VAL A 50 -1.43 -3.74 2.64
C VAL A 50 -2.57 -4.74 2.91
N ASP A 51 -3.30 -4.56 4.02
CA ASP A 51 -4.41 -5.43 4.38
C ASP A 51 -5.58 -5.30 3.38
N VAL A 52 -5.85 -4.10 2.87
CA VAL A 52 -6.84 -3.85 1.81
C VAL A 52 -6.42 -4.50 0.50
N ALA A 53 -5.17 -4.32 0.08
CA ALA A 53 -4.63 -4.89 -1.15
C ALA A 53 -4.67 -6.43 -1.11
N LEU A 54 -4.23 -7.05 -0.01
CA LEU A 54 -4.30 -8.51 0.18
C LEU A 54 -5.75 -9.02 0.12
N LYS A 55 -6.67 -8.35 0.81
CA LYS A 55 -8.09 -8.74 0.79
C LYS A 55 -8.70 -8.57 -0.59
N GLY A 56 -8.40 -7.47 -1.26
CA GLY A 56 -8.88 -7.15 -2.61
C GLY A 56 -8.42 -8.19 -3.62
N LEU A 57 -7.11 -8.49 -3.63
CA LEU A 57 -6.53 -9.48 -4.53
C LEU A 57 -7.16 -10.87 -4.35
N ARG A 58 -7.32 -11.33 -3.11
CA ARG A 58 -7.96 -12.63 -2.84
C ARG A 58 -9.40 -12.67 -3.34
N GLN A 59 -10.14 -11.56 -3.26
CA GLN A 59 -11.49 -11.46 -3.80
C GLN A 59 -11.49 -11.42 -5.34
N ALA A 60 -10.50 -10.76 -5.96
CA ALA A 60 -10.32 -10.77 -7.40
C ALA A 60 -10.03 -12.19 -7.91
N GLU A 61 -9.15 -12.94 -7.26
CA GLU A 61 -8.84 -14.35 -7.58
C GLU A 61 -10.09 -15.23 -7.46
N LEU A 62 -10.83 -15.11 -6.35
CA LEU A 62 -12.04 -15.91 -6.10
C LEU A 62 -13.14 -15.68 -7.15
N ASN A 63 -13.29 -14.44 -7.61
CA ASN A 63 -14.36 -14.05 -8.53
C ASN A 63 -13.92 -14.00 -9.99
N ASN A 64 -12.62 -14.21 -10.27
CA ASN A 64 -11.99 -13.96 -11.55
C ASN A 64 -12.35 -12.55 -12.08
N ASP A 65 -12.17 -11.55 -11.22
CA ASP A 65 -12.58 -10.17 -11.45
C ASP A 65 -11.37 -9.31 -11.84
N GLU A 66 -11.42 -8.75 -13.05
CA GLU A 66 -10.35 -7.91 -13.61
C GLU A 66 -10.51 -6.43 -13.23
N ARG A 67 -11.54 -6.07 -12.45
CA ARG A 67 -11.67 -4.72 -11.91
C ARG A 67 -10.53 -4.43 -10.92
N PRO A 68 -10.11 -3.17 -10.78
CA PRO A 68 -9.09 -2.81 -9.82
C PRO A 68 -9.47 -3.22 -8.40
N PHE A 69 -8.55 -3.89 -7.70
CA PHE A 69 -8.78 -4.35 -6.34
C PHE A 69 -8.24 -3.37 -5.29
N THR A 70 -7.36 -2.45 -5.70
CA THR A 70 -6.90 -1.32 -4.87
C THR A 70 -6.45 -0.16 -5.75
N TYR A 71 -6.39 1.02 -5.15
CA TYR A 71 -5.99 2.28 -5.77
C TYR A 71 -4.93 2.98 -4.92
N GLY A 72 -3.99 3.65 -5.59
CA GLY A 72 -3.14 4.69 -5.02
C GLY A 72 -3.76 6.08 -5.20
N ASN A 73 -2.93 7.12 -5.21
CA ASN A 73 -3.33 8.49 -5.57
C ASN A 73 -3.53 8.66 -7.08
N ILE A 74 -2.65 8.07 -7.89
CA ILE A 74 -2.69 8.15 -9.38
C ILE A 74 -2.52 6.79 -10.05
N THR A 75 -2.31 5.73 -9.27
CA THR A 75 -2.12 4.36 -9.76
C THR A 75 -3.27 3.46 -9.33
N LEU A 76 -3.42 2.33 -10.02
CA LEU A 76 -4.31 1.24 -9.61
C LEU A 76 -3.64 -0.11 -9.80
N LEU A 77 -4.14 -1.11 -9.07
CA LEU A 77 -3.75 -2.50 -9.24
C LEU A 77 -4.97 -3.36 -9.58
N ARG A 78 -4.84 -4.22 -10.61
CA ARG A 78 -5.87 -5.18 -11.01
C ARG A 78 -5.28 -6.57 -11.26
N LEU A 79 -6.15 -7.58 -11.25
CA LEU A 79 -5.80 -8.95 -11.60
C LEU A 79 -6.00 -9.15 -13.11
N VAL A 80 -4.98 -9.69 -13.79
CA VAL A 80 -5.06 -10.10 -15.20
C VAL A 80 -4.49 -11.51 -15.30
N GLY A 81 -5.37 -12.50 -15.41
CA GLY A 81 -4.98 -13.91 -15.36
C GLY A 81 -4.33 -14.27 -14.02
N ASP A 82 -3.07 -14.73 -14.06
CA ASP A 82 -2.24 -15.09 -12.90
C ASP A 82 -1.26 -13.98 -12.46
N LYS A 83 -1.46 -12.76 -12.98
CA LYS A 83 -0.59 -11.61 -12.74
C LYS A 83 -1.36 -10.43 -12.18
N VAL A 84 -0.64 -9.62 -11.43
CA VAL A 84 -1.07 -8.31 -10.96
C VAL A 84 -0.52 -7.28 -11.94
N GLU A 85 -1.39 -6.43 -12.47
CA GLU A 85 -1.01 -5.30 -13.30
C GLU A 85 -1.03 -4.01 -12.49
N ALA A 86 0.03 -3.21 -12.62
CA ALA A 86 0.10 -1.83 -12.17
C ALA A 86 0.01 -0.87 -13.36
N ARG A 87 -0.84 0.15 -13.25
CA ARG A 87 -1.03 1.19 -14.27
C ARG A 87 -1.55 2.48 -13.64
N TYR A 88 -1.53 3.58 -14.40
CA TYR A 88 -2.19 4.81 -13.98
C TYR A 88 -3.72 4.65 -14.00
N ASP A 89 -4.41 5.33 -13.10
CA ASP A 89 -5.88 5.30 -13.02
C ASP A 89 -6.57 6.09 -14.14
N PHE A 90 -5.82 6.93 -14.84
CA PHE A 90 -6.23 7.70 -16.01
C PHE A 90 -5.72 7.12 -17.34
N ALA A 91 -4.96 6.02 -17.32
CA ALA A 91 -4.42 5.42 -18.54
C ALA A 91 -5.53 4.75 -19.37
N ASP A 92 -5.45 4.91 -20.70
CA ASP A 92 -6.37 4.26 -21.65
C ASP A 92 -6.13 2.73 -21.71
N ASP A 93 -7.17 1.95 -22.04
CA ASP A 93 -7.11 0.46 -21.99
C ASP A 93 -6.00 -0.16 -22.85
N ASP A 94 -5.49 0.55 -23.86
CA ASP A 94 -4.41 0.14 -24.75
C ASP A 94 -3.00 0.52 -24.25
N GLU A 95 -2.89 1.30 -23.18
CA GLU A 95 -1.61 1.57 -22.52
C GLU A 95 -1.12 0.35 -21.73
N GLU A 96 0.17 0.02 -21.92
CA GLU A 96 0.82 -1.12 -21.31
C GLU A 96 1.14 -0.84 -19.83
N GLY A 97 0.67 -1.73 -18.94
CA GLY A 97 1.01 -1.73 -17.52
C GLY A 97 2.22 -2.59 -17.20
N ASP A 98 2.69 -2.49 -15.96
CA ASP A 98 3.72 -3.38 -15.42
C ASP A 98 3.08 -4.60 -14.76
N PHE A 99 3.70 -5.78 -14.92
CA PHE A 99 3.15 -7.04 -14.44
C PHE A 99 4.07 -7.76 -13.45
N VAL A 100 3.46 -8.32 -12.42
CA VAL A 100 4.11 -9.21 -11.44
C VAL A 100 3.25 -10.44 -11.21
N ASP A 101 3.87 -11.61 -11.04
CA ASP A 101 3.16 -12.84 -10.69
C ASP A 101 2.44 -12.68 -9.33
N VAL A 102 1.19 -13.16 -9.24
CA VAL A 102 0.38 -13.04 -8.01
C VAL A 102 1.13 -13.56 -6.78
N GLY A 103 1.83 -14.69 -6.90
CA GLY A 103 2.59 -15.27 -5.79
C GLY A 103 3.73 -14.38 -5.30
N ASP A 104 4.44 -13.71 -6.21
CA ASP A 104 5.51 -12.77 -5.86
C ASP A 104 4.95 -11.51 -5.20
N PHE A 105 3.80 -11.01 -5.68
CA PHE A 105 3.12 -9.86 -5.10
C PHE A 105 2.53 -10.16 -3.71
N VAL A 106 1.90 -11.32 -3.51
CA VAL A 106 1.42 -11.74 -2.18
C VAL A 106 2.58 -11.83 -1.20
N ALA A 107 3.69 -12.45 -1.61
CA ALA A 107 4.87 -12.56 -0.76
C ALA A 107 5.46 -11.18 -0.40
N LEU A 108 5.43 -10.22 -1.33
CA LEU A 108 5.79 -8.83 -1.05
C LEU A 108 4.88 -8.22 0.01
N LEU A 109 3.55 -8.29 -0.16
CA LEU A 109 2.59 -7.69 0.76
C LEU A 109 2.67 -8.30 2.16
N GLU A 110 2.85 -9.61 2.27
CA GLU A 110 2.98 -10.29 3.57
C GLU A 110 4.27 -9.87 4.30
N GLU A 111 5.41 -9.83 3.59
CA GLU A 111 6.69 -9.40 4.15
C GLU A 111 6.67 -7.89 4.50
N TRP A 112 6.07 -7.06 3.64
CA TRP A 112 5.90 -5.63 3.89
C TRP A 112 5.05 -5.38 5.13
N GLY A 113 3.90 -6.05 5.23
CA GLY A 113 3.00 -5.95 6.37
C GLY A 113 3.64 -6.41 7.68
N ALA A 114 4.50 -7.43 7.65
CA ALA A 114 5.27 -7.85 8.83
C ALA A 114 6.22 -6.73 9.30
N ARG A 115 7.00 -6.16 8.39
CA ARG A 115 7.94 -5.07 8.70
C ARG A 115 7.24 -3.80 9.19
N ILE A 116 6.10 -3.44 8.62
CA ILE A 116 5.28 -2.32 9.11
C ILE A 116 4.84 -2.57 10.57
N ARG A 117 4.41 -3.79 10.91
CA ARG A 117 4.00 -4.14 12.29
C ARG A 117 5.16 -4.09 13.27
N GLU A 118 6.34 -4.53 12.85
CA GLU A 118 7.58 -4.42 13.63
C GLU A 118 7.89 -2.94 13.92
N GLN A 119 7.90 -2.08 12.89
CA GLN A 119 8.13 -0.64 13.07
C GLN A 119 7.04 0.03 13.91
N ALA A 120 5.78 -0.37 13.74
CA ALA A 120 4.69 0.16 14.55
C ALA A 120 4.80 -0.24 16.04
N ALA A 121 5.37 -1.40 16.35
CA ALA A 121 5.64 -1.82 17.73
C ALA A 121 6.83 -1.07 18.35
N GLU A 122 7.83 -0.71 17.53
CA GLU A 122 9.01 0.06 17.95
C GLU A 122 8.76 1.57 18.04
N ALA A 123 7.65 2.07 17.49
CA ALA A 123 7.24 3.47 17.54
C ALA A 123 6.91 3.91 18.98
N LEU A 124 7.95 4.24 19.76
CA LEU A 124 7.86 4.73 21.14
C LEU A 124 7.43 6.19 21.23
N GLN A 125 7.46 6.93 20.12
CA GLN A 125 7.14 8.35 20.09
C GLN A 125 5.76 8.61 19.46
N PRO A 126 4.96 9.52 20.04
CA PRO A 126 3.71 9.97 19.42
C PRO A 126 4.01 10.64 18.07
N LEU A 127 3.08 10.54 17.11
CA LEU A 127 3.23 11.12 15.76
C LEU A 127 3.75 12.57 15.87
N PRO A 128 4.66 12.99 14.98
CA PRO A 128 5.11 14.37 14.92
C PRO A 128 3.89 15.31 14.82
N GLU A 129 4.00 16.50 15.41
CA GLU A 129 2.87 17.42 15.54
C GLU A 129 2.28 17.85 14.19
N THR A 130 3.10 17.86 13.14
CA THR A 130 2.71 18.07 11.74
C THR A 130 1.72 17.02 11.21
N TYR A 131 1.76 15.81 11.74
CA TYR A 131 0.88 14.68 11.43
C TYR A 131 -0.26 14.52 12.45
N ARG A 132 -0.17 15.19 13.62
CA ARG A 132 -1.32 15.36 14.53
C ARG A 132 -2.28 16.38 13.90
N ARG A 133 -3.30 15.87 13.21
CA ARG A 133 -4.40 16.70 12.71
C ARG A 133 -4.98 17.58 13.83
N ASN A 134 -5.27 18.84 13.46
CA ASN A 134 -5.93 19.89 14.25
C ASN A 134 -6.92 19.31 15.28
N PRO A 135 -6.89 19.75 16.56
CA PRO A 135 -7.91 19.39 17.52
C PRO A 135 -9.27 19.72 16.90
N ALA A 136 -10.18 18.75 16.94
CA ALA A 136 -11.50 18.87 16.34
C ALA A 136 -12.07 20.26 16.63
N MET A 137 -12.33 21.06 15.59
CA MET A 137 -13.15 22.25 15.75
C MET A 137 -14.48 21.77 16.32
N SER A 138 -14.68 22.04 17.61
CA SER A 138 -15.95 21.86 18.28
C SER A 138 -16.93 22.79 17.57
N PHE A 139 -17.79 22.23 16.73
CA PHE A 139 -18.96 22.97 16.29
C PHE A 139 -19.88 23.11 17.50
N PRO A 140 -20.19 24.35 17.93
CA PRO A 140 -21.17 24.55 18.99
C PRO A 140 -22.53 24.07 18.49
N VAL A 141 -23.21 23.29 19.33
CA VAL A 141 -24.60 22.85 19.14
C VAL A 141 -25.54 24.01 19.43
#